data_AF-A0A733GC67-F1
#
_entry.id   AF-A0A733GC67-F1
#
_cell.length_a   1.000
_cell.length_b   1.000
_cell.length_c   1.000
_cell.angle_alpha   90.00
_cell.angle_beta   90.00
_cell.angle_gamma   90.00
#
_symmetry.space_group_name_H-M   'P 1'
#
loop_
_entity.id
_entity.type
_entity.pdbx_description
1 polymer ?
#
loop_
_entity_poly.entity_id
_entity_poly.type
_entity_poly.pdbx_seq_one_letter_code
_entity_poly.pdbx_strand_id
1 'polypeptide(L)' 'MNSGKLKMYEKEYEIYFNSLKEGEEVLSLKEYIEAMGWVTEEKEEKN' A
#
# COMPACT_ATOMS: atom_id res chain seq x y z
N MET A 1 -3.77 13.96 -1.91
CA MET A 1 -3.48 12.72 -2.66
C MET A 1 -4.12 12.83 -4.03
N ASN A 2 -3.37 12.62 -5.12
CA ASN A 2 -3.89 12.77 -6.48
C ASN A 2 -4.91 11.66 -6.78
N SER A 3 -6.06 11.95 -7.39
CA SER A 3 -7.16 10.96 -7.54
C SER A 3 -6.73 9.67 -8.25
N GLY A 4 -5.77 9.77 -9.18
CA GLY A 4 -5.19 8.60 -9.85
C GLY A 4 -4.28 7.74 -8.96
N LYS A 5 -3.53 8.34 -8.02
CA LYS A 5 -2.67 7.59 -7.08
C LYS A 5 -3.50 6.80 -6.08
N LEU A 6 -4.61 7.36 -5.60
CA LEU A 6 -5.50 6.65 -4.67
C LEU A 6 -6.09 5.39 -5.30
N LYS A 7 -6.57 5.46 -6.54
CA LYS A 7 -7.08 4.29 -7.28
C LYS A 7 -6.04 3.20 -7.51
N MET A 8 -4.76 3.58 -7.67
CA MET A 8 -3.66 2.63 -7.78
C MET A 8 -3.48 1.87 -6.46
N TYR A 9 -3.40 2.57 -5.33
CA TYR A 9 -3.26 1.94 -4.02
C TYR A 9 -4.47 1.09 -3.62
N GLU A 10 -5.69 1.51 -3.98
CA GLU A 10 -6.89 0.67 -3.76
C GLU A 10 -6.77 -0.67 -4.49
N LYS A 11 -6.31 -0.66 -5.74
CA LYS A 11 -6.11 -1.89 -6.52
C LYS A 11 -4.99 -2.76 -5.96
N GLU A 12 -3.89 -2.15 -5.51
CA GLU A 12 -2.79 -2.88 -4.87
C GLU A 12 -3.19 -3.46 -3.52
N TYR A 13 -4.01 -2.73 -2.77
CA TYR A 13 -4.55 -3.17 -1.49
C TYR A 13 -5.49 -4.37 -1.65
N GLU A 14 -6.32 -4.42 -2.71
CA GLU A 14 -7.11 -5.61 -3.02
C GLU A 14 -6.23 -6.84 -3.29
N ILE A 15 -5.10 -6.66 -3.99
CA ILE A 15 -4.14 -7.74 -4.23
C ILE A 15 -3.50 -8.19 -2.92
N TYR A 16 -3.06 -7.25 -2.07
CA TYR A 16 -2.54 -7.53 -0.74
C TYR A 16 -3.56 -8.32 0.08
N PHE A 17 -4.79 -7.83 0.19
CA PHE A 17 -5.85 -8.46 0.97
C PHE A 17 -6.15 -9.88 0.49
N ASN A 18 -6.21 -10.10 -0.82
CA ASN A 18 -6.43 -11.43 -1.40
C ASN A 18 -5.24 -12.39 -1.24
N SER A 19 -4.05 -11.87 -0.94
CA SER A 19 -2.86 -12.69 -0.69
C SER A 19 -2.78 -13.20 0.75
N LEU A 20 -3.56 -12.61 1.67
CA LEU A 20 -3.58 -12.97 3.07
C LEU A 20 -4.25 -14.33 3.28
N LYS A 21 -3.72 -15.08 4.24
CA LYS A 21 -4.28 -16.34 4.70
C LYS A 21 -5.21 -16.11 5.88
N GLU A 22 -6.10 -17.06 6.12
CA GLU A 22 -7.00 -17.03 7.26
C GLU A 22 -6.21 -16.94 8.58
N GLY A 23 -6.56 -15.96 9.42
CA GLY A 23 -5.89 -15.70 10.69
C GLY A 23 -4.69 -14.75 10.64
N GLU A 24 -4.29 -14.26 9.46
CA GLU A 24 -3.28 -13.21 9.34
C GLU A 24 -3.87 -11.83 9.68
N GLU A 25 -3.07 -10.97 10.32
CA GLU A 25 -3.47 -9.59 10.58
C GLU A 25 -3.52 -8.79 9.27
N VAL A 26 -4.63 -8.10 9.08
CA VAL A 26 -4.91 -7.27 7.91
C VAL A 26 -4.61 -5.82 8.28
N LEU A 27 -3.72 -5.17 7.55
CA LEU A 27 -3.55 -3.72 7.62
C LEU A 27 -4.76 -3.03 7.02
N SER A 28 -5.18 -1.88 7.55
CA SER A 28 -6.15 -1.02 6.86
C SER A 28 -5.54 -0.40 5.60
N LEU A 29 -6.39 0.03 4.66
CA LEU A 29 -5.94 0.72 3.44
C LEU A 29 -5.04 1.93 3.75
N LYS A 30 -5.35 2.67 4.83
CA LYS A 30 -4.56 3.81 5.26
C LYS A 30 -3.16 3.38 5.71
N GLU A 31 -3.07 2.36 6.56
CA GLU A 31 -1.79 1.82 7.04
C GLU A 31 -0.97 1.22 5.90
N TYR A 32 -1.62 0.56 4.95
CA TYR A 32 -0.99 0.04 3.74
C TYR A 32 -0.39 1.17 2.88
N ILE A 33 -1.16 2.25 2.65
CA ILE A 33 -0.69 3.43 1.90
C ILE A 33 0.48 4.09 2.63
N GLU A 34 0.40 4.24 3.96
CA GLU A 34 1.49 4.82 4.76
C GLU A 34 2.75 3.95 4.65
N ALA A 35 2.65 2.63 4.79
CA ALA A 35 3.77 1.71 4.63
C ALA A 35 4.40 1.76 3.24
N MET A 36 3.57 1.79 2.18
CA MET A 36 4.06 1.89 0.79
C MET A 36 4.64 3.28 0.47
N GLY A 37 4.09 4.33 1.08
CA GLY A 37 4.56 5.71 0.94
C GLY A 37 5.98 5.90 1.45
N TRP A 38 6.32 5.31 2.59
CA TRP A 38 7.68 5.29 3.14
C TRP A 38 8.68 4.60 2.18
N VAL A 39 8.27 3.47 1.58
CA VAL A 39 9.10 2.74 0.60
C VAL A 39 9.35 3.56 -0.67
N THR A 40 8.41 4.43 -1.07
CA THR A 40 8.61 5.32 -2.22
C THR A 40 9.52 6.51 -1.93
N GLU A 41 9.48 7.09 -0.72
CA GLU A 41 10.38 8.19 -0.34
C GLU A 41 11.82 7.71 -0.13
N GLU A 42 12.03 6.54 0.50
CA GLU A 42 13.38 5.96 0.66
C GLU A 42 14.05 5.57 -0.68
N LYS A 43 13.26 5.29 -1.73
CA LYS A 43 13.79 4.98 -3.06
C LYS A 43 14.25 6.23 -3.83
N GLU A 44 13.72 7.41 -3.52
CA GLU A 44 14.14 8.66 -4.17
C GLU A 44 15.43 9.22 -3.57
N GLU A 45 15.81 8.87 -2.32
CA GLU A 45 17.07 9.32 -1.70
C GLU A 45 18.32 8.51 -2.11
N LYS A 46 18.18 7.50 -2.97
CA LYS A 46 19.32 6.65 -3.44
C LYS A 46 19.73 6.87 -4.90
N ASN A 47 19.41 8.01 -5.51
CA ASN A 47 19.89 8.35 -6.85
C ASN A 47 20.54 9.74 -6.93
#